data_AF-A0A2E7HA87-F1
#
_entry.id   AF-A0A2E7HA87-F1
#
_cell.length_a   1.000
_cell.length_b   1.000
_cell.length_c   1.000
_cell.angle_alpha   90.00
_cell.angle_beta   90.00
_cell.angle_gamma   90.00
#
_symmetry.space_group_name_H-M   'P 1'
#
loop_
_entity.id
_entity.type
_entity.pdbx_description
1 polymer ?
#
loop_
_entity_poly.entity_id
_entity_poly.type
_entity_poly.pdbx_seq_one_letter_code
_entity_poly.pdbx_strand_id
1 'polypeptide(L)'
;IVCGDSHTSTHGAFGALAFGIGTSEVEHVLATQTLVQKKPKTMAINVSGDLPLGVSPKDLVLSIIKKIGVDGGTGHAIEFRGDVFKKMSMEGRMTVCNMTIEGGGRAGMIAPDEKTFEFVQGKKFSPKGDNLDKLMSAWKDLYTDEDAEFDTSIDIDCSGLEPHISWGTNPGQVIGINSSIPDPESYSTPEEKSNAQNALDYMGLESGQKISEISLDRVFIGSCTNGRIEDLRAAANIIKGRRVNKNVRAMVVPGSGLVKIQAEKEGLDKIFTESGFEWREAGCSMCLGMNPDILVPKERCASTSNRNFEGRQGKEGRTHLVGPEMAAAAAVEGHFVDVRDWK
;
A
#
# COMPACT_ATOMS: atom_id res chain seq x y z
N ILE A 1 -8.55 8.19 16.32
CA ILE A 1 -7.29 8.91 16.06
C ILE A 1 -7.48 9.80 14.84
N VAL A 2 -7.18 11.09 14.92
CA VAL A 2 -7.29 11.99 13.77
C VAL A 2 -6.03 12.83 13.63
N CYS A 3 -5.55 13.02 12.40
CA CYS A 3 -4.38 13.85 12.09
C CYS A 3 -4.58 14.59 10.76
N GLY A 4 -3.76 15.61 10.51
CA GLY A 4 -3.78 16.42 9.28
C GLY A 4 -3.27 15.71 8.02
N ASP A 5 -3.23 14.38 8.00
CA ASP A 5 -2.76 13.56 6.90
C ASP A 5 -3.86 12.55 6.49
N SER A 6 -4.09 12.38 5.18
CA SER A 6 -5.15 11.49 4.70
C SER A 6 -4.94 10.04 5.14
N HIS A 7 -3.69 9.57 5.16
CA HIS A 7 -3.31 8.18 5.44
C HIS A 7 -3.22 7.88 6.94
N THR A 8 -3.76 8.76 7.79
CA THR A 8 -4.01 8.46 9.21
C THR A 8 -4.79 7.15 9.40
N SER A 9 -5.57 6.73 8.39
CA SER A 9 -6.23 5.43 8.31
C SER A 9 -5.32 4.23 8.55
N THR A 10 -4.00 4.36 8.30
CA THR A 10 -2.98 3.35 8.63
C THR A 10 -3.12 2.81 10.06
N HIS A 11 -3.51 3.66 11.02
CA HIS A 11 -3.65 3.25 12.41
C HIS A 11 -4.85 2.32 12.66
N GLY A 12 -5.76 2.15 11.70
CA GLY A 12 -6.83 1.16 11.82
C GLY A 12 -6.35 -0.28 11.78
N ALA A 13 -5.09 -0.54 11.38
CA ALA A 13 -4.44 -1.83 11.55
C ALA A 13 -4.36 -2.29 13.02
N PHE A 14 -4.51 -1.34 13.96
CA PHE A 14 -4.55 -1.57 15.40
C PHE A 14 -5.97 -1.64 15.96
N GLY A 15 -7.00 -1.83 15.12
CA GLY A 15 -8.40 -1.80 15.57
C GLY A 15 -8.87 -0.41 16.00
N ALA A 16 -8.19 0.66 15.57
CA ALA A 16 -8.54 2.04 15.93
C ALA A 16 -9.36 2.70 14.82
N LEU A 17 -10.44 3.39 15.18
CA LEU A 17 -11.09 4.33 14.26
C LEU A 17 -10.14 5.50 13.98
N ALA A 18 -9.53 5.50 12.80
CA ALA A 18 -8.50 6.46 12.42
C ALA A 18 -8.70 7.05 11.02
N PHE A 19 -8.63 8.37 10.90
CA PHE A 19 -8.86 9.06 9.62
C PHE A 19 -8.24 10.46 9.57
N GLY A 20 -7.97 10.92 8.35
CA GLY A 20 -7.44 12.26 8.10
C GLY A 20 -8.49 13.36 8.20
N ILE A 21 -8.07 14.52 8.67
CA ILE A 21 -8.90 15.72 8.84
C ILE A 21 -8.20 16.97 8.28
N GLY A 22 -8.96 18.00 7.94
CA GLY A 22 -8.42 19.26 7.42
C GLY A 22 -7.75 20.13 8.50
N THR A 23 -6.95 21.13 8.10
CA THR A 23 -6.21 22.00 9.02
C THR A 23 -7.11 22.68 10.07
N SER A 24 -8.29 23.18 9.67
CA SER A 24 -9.23 23.80 10.62
C SER A 24 -9.83 22.80 11.60
N GLU A 25 -10.04 21.56 11.18
CA GLU A 25 -10.48 20.48 12.08
C GLU A 25 -9.36 20.11 13.06
N VAL A 26 -8.09 20.12 12.62
CA VAL A 26 -6.94 19.88 13.52
C VAL A 26 -6.89 20.94 14.61
N GLU A 27 -7.02 22.22 14.26
CA GLU A 27 -7.09 23.32 15.24
C GLU A 27 -8.23 23.09 16.24
N HIS A 28 -9.41 22.74 15.73
CA HIS A 28 -10.58 22.47 16.57
C HIS A 28 -10.33 21.30 17.54
N VAL A 29 -9.78 20.18 17.06
CA VAL A 29 -9.47 19.02 17.90
C VAL A 29 -8.42 19.37 18.95
N LEU A 30 -7.39 20.15 18.61
CA LEU A 30 -6.40 20.60 19.59
C LEU A 30 -7.03 21.47 20.67
N ALA A 31 -7.99 22.34 20.32
CA ALA A 31 -8.67 23.22 21.24
C ALA A 31 -9.72 22.51 22.12
N THR A 32 -10.46 21.54 21.58
CA THR A 32 -11.66 20.99 22.22
C THR A 32 -11.58 19.51 22.55
N GLN A 33 -10.62 18.78 21.96
CA GLN A 33 -10.56 17.31 21.97
C GLN A 33 -11.83 16.63 21.41
N THR A 34 -12.59 17.34 20.60
CA THR A 34 -13.82 16.85 19.97
C THR A 34 -13.85 17.20 18.49
N LEU A 35 -14.70 16.49 17.73
CA LEU A 35 -14.90 16.77 16.31
C LEU A 35 -16.33 16.40 15.91
N VAL A 36 -17.03 17.33 15.26
CA VAL A 36 -18.34 17.05 14.68
C VAL A 36 -18.14 16.23 13.41
N GLN A 37 -18.75 15.05 13.34
CA GLN A 37 -18.68 14.15 12.18
C GLN A 37 -20.06 13.59 11.88
N LYS A 38 -20.34 13.36 10.60
CA LYS A 38 -21.46 12.51 10.19
C LYS A 38 -21.06 11.06 10.45
N LYS A 39 -21.92 10.28 11.11
CA LYS A 39 -21.69 8.85 11.30
C LYS A 39 -21.57 8.19 9.91
N PRO A 40 -20.41 7.56 9.58
CA PRO A 40 -20.27 6.85 8.32
C PRO A 40 -21.12 5.58 8.36
N LYS A 41 -21.49 5.10 7.17
CA LYS A 41 -22.03 3.74 7.02
C LYS A 41 -20.94 2.71 7.30
N THR A 42 -21.34 1.49 7.57
CA THR A 42 -20.44 0.36 7.84
C THR A 42 -20.28 -0.50 6.59
N MET A 43 -19.04 -0.87 6.26
CA MET A 43 -18.75 -1.77 5.14
C MET A 43 -17.87 -2.91 5.62
N ALA A 44 -18.27 -4.16 5.37
CA ALA A 44 -17.43 -5.33 5.56
C ALA A 44 -16.79 -5.73 4.24
N ILE A 45 -15.46 -5.87 4.23
CA ILE A 45 -14.73 -6.58 3.17
C ILE A 45 -14.31 -7.93 3.73
N ASN A 46 -15.04 -8.99 3.38
CA ASN A 46 -14.74 -10.34 3.85
C ASN A 46 -13.81 -11.01 2.83
N VAL A 47 -12.60 -11.31 3.26
CA VAL A 47 -11.59 -11.99 2.42
C VAL A 47 -11.45 -13.44 2.87
N SER A 48 -11.69 -14.34 1.93
CA SER A 48 -11.53 -15.79 2.09
C SER A 48 -10.28 -16.28 1.36
N GLY A 49 -9.75 -17.44 1.77
CA GLY A 49 -8.55 -18.03 1.20
C GLY A 49 -7.25 -17.58 1.86
N ASP A 50 -6.14 -18.05 1.28
CA ASP A 50 -4.77 -17.69 1.69
C ASP A 50 -4.03 -17.01 0.54
N LEU A 51 -3.19 -16.02 0.88
CA LEU A 51 -2.38 -15.33 -0.13
C LEU A 51 -1.45 -16.32 -0.84
N PRO A 52 -1.50 -16.41 -2.18
CA PRO A 52 -0.60 -17.25 -2.93
C PRO A 52 0.86 -16.81 -2.82
N LEU A 53 1.78 -17.69 -3.21
CA LEU A 53 3.20 -17.36 -3.31
C LEU A 53 3.39 -16.10 -4.19
N GLY A 54 4.24 -15.18 -3.73
CA GLY A 54 4.55 -13.93 -4.43
C GLY A 54 3.49 -12.84 -4.29
N VAL A 55 2.35 -13.13 -3.63
CA VAL A 55 1.30 -12.14 -3.36
C VAL A 55 1.52 -11.54 -1.98
N SER A 56 1.67 -10.21 -1.93
CA SER A 56 1.87 -9.43 -0.72
C SER A 56 0.56 -8.78 -0.24
N PRO A 57 0.52 -8.20 0.97
CA PRO A 57 -0.60 -7.36 1.42
C PRO A 57 -0.91 -6.19 0.47
N LYS A 58 0.10 -5.69 -0.25
CA LYS A 58 -0.05 -4.64 -1.26
C LYS A 58 -0.92 -5.12 -2.43
N ASP A 59 -0.69 -6.34 -2.90
CA ASP A 59 -1.44 -6.92 -4.00
C ASP A 59 -2.90 -7.18 -3.60
N LEU A 60 -3.12 -7.65 -2.36
CA LEU A 60 -4.46 -7.83 -1.81
C LEU A 60 -5.23 -6.51 -1.79
N VAL A 61 -4.66 -5.44 -1.22
CA VAL A 61 -5.41 -4.17 -1.12
C VAL A 61 -5.64 -3.51 -2.47
N LEU A 62 -4.71 -3.63 -3.42
CA LEU A 62 -4.94 -3.21 -4.81
C LEU A 62 -6.08 -4.01 -5.46
N SER A 63 -6.16 -5.33 -5.23
CA SER A 63 -7.26 -6.17 -5.70
C SER A 63 -8.60 -5.77 -5.08
N ILE A 64 -8.62 -5.43 -3.79
CA ILE A 64 -9.82 -4.89 -3.12
C ILE A 64 -10.24 -3.58 -3.79
N ILE A 65 -9.32 -2.64 -4.01
CA ILE A 65 -9.63 -1.35 -4.65
C ILE A 65 -10.12 -1.56 -6.08
N LYS A 66 -9.53 -2.50 -6.84
CA LYS A 66 -10.04 -2.88 -8.17
C LYS A 66 -11.49 -3.34 -8.12
N LYS A 67 -11.84 -4.15 -7.12
CA LYS A 67 -13.16 -4.75 -6.97
C LYS A 67 -14.23 -3.71 -6.62
N ILE A 68 -13.91 -2.77 -5.72
CA ILE A 68 -14.87 -1.79 -5.20
C ILE A 68 -14.84 -0.47 -5.99
N GLY A 69 -13.75 -0.19 -6.71
CA GLY A 69 -13.48 1.10 -7.36
C GLY A 69 -12.84 2.12 -6.41
N VAL A 70 -12.30 3.19 -6.98
CA VAL A 70 -11.64 4.27 -6.19
C VAL A 70 -12.61 5.07 -5.32
N ASP A 71 -13.91 5.01 -5.63
CA ASP A 71 -14.98 5.65 -4.86
C ASP A 71 -15.87 4.64 -4.11
N GLY A 72 -15.56 3.34 -4.17
CA GLY A 72 -16.42 2.26 -3.65
C GLY A 72 -16.72 2.35 -2.17
N GLY A 73 -15.75 2.83 -1.38
CA GLY A 73 -15.86 3.03 0.06
C GLY A 73 -16.43 4.38 0.47
N THR A 74 -16.83 5.25 -0.47
CA THR A 74 -17.25 6.62 -0.15
C THR A 74 -18.38 6.64 0.89
N GLY A 75 -18.16 7.39 1.97
CA GLY A 75 -19.12 7.50 3.07
C GLY A 75 -19.14 6.32 4.05
N HIS A 76 -18.24 5.34 3.89
CA HIS A 76 -18.16 4.16 4.76
C HIS A 76 -16.92 4.18 5.67
N ALA A 77 -17.06 3.61 6.85
CA ALA A 77 -15.96 3.03 7.62
C ALA A 77 -15.90 1.53 7.28
N ILE A 78 -14.72 1.10 6.83
CA ILE A 78 -14.49 -0.25 6.30
C ILE A 78 -13.87 -1.11 7.40
N GLU A 79 -14.39 -2.31 7.58
CA GLU A 79 -13.75 -3.38 8.33
C GLU A 79 -13.25 -4.46 7.37
N PHE A 80 -11.95 -4.76 7.45
CA PHE A 80 -11.32 -5.84 6.70
C PHE A 80 -11.34 -7.12 7.55
N ARG A 81 -12.06 -8.13 7.07
CA ARG A 81 -12.40 -9.34 7.82
C ARG A 81 -11.90 -10.57 7.08
N GLY A 82 -11.48 -11.60 7.83
CA GLY A 82 -11.00 -12.85 7.27
C GLY A 82 -9.69 -13.33 7.89
N ASP A 83 -9.45 -14.65 7.82
CA ASP A 83 -8.28 -15.27 8.43
C ASP A 83 -6.96 -14.82 7.80
N VAL A 84 -7.00 -14.33 6.55
CA VAL A 84 -5.83 -13.74 5.88
C VAL A 84 -5.24 -12.59 6.71
N PHE A 85 -6.06 -11.72 7.30
CA PHE A 85 -5.60 -10.58 8.10
C PHE A 85 -5.05 -11.02 9.46
N LYS A 86 -5.60 -12.09 10.05
CA LYS A 86 -5.03 -12.73 11.25
C LYS A 86 -3.65 -13.31 10.96
N LYS A 87 -3.45 -13.90 9.76
CA LYS A 87 -2.17 -14.45 9.29
C LYS A 87 -1.15 -13.37 8.89
N MET A 88 -1.57 -12.18 8.51
CA MET A 88 -0.67 -11.05 8.22
C MET A 88 0.14 -10.59 9.43
N SER A 89 1.30 -9.98 9.16
CA SER A 89 2.05 -9.17 10.13
C SER A 89 1.31 -7.85 10.41
N MET A 90 1.75 -7.12 11.44
CA MET A 90 1.20 -5.79 11.72
C MET A 90 1.52 -4.79 10.63
N GLU A 91 2.72 -4.85 10.08
CA GLU A 91 3.14 -4.03 8.95
C GLU A 91 2.29 -4.29 7.69
N GLY A 92 1.96 -5.55 7.39
CA GLY A 92 1.04 -5.90 6.31
C GLY A 92 -0.38 -5.38 6.52
N ARG A 93 -0.90 -5.46 7.75
CA ARG A 93 -2.19 -4.85 8.11
C ARG A 93 -2.17 -3.33 7.92
N MET A 94 -1.05 -2.69 8.26
CA MET A 94 -0.88 -1.26 8.04
C MET A 94 -0.85 -0.90 6.56
N THR A 95 -0.27 -1.72 5.68
CA THR A 95 -0.37 -1.54 4.22
C THR A 95 -1.83 -1.52 3.75
N VAL A 96 -2.65 -2.46 4.24
CA VAL A 96 -4.08 -2.55 3.88
C VAL A 96 -4.86 -1.33 4.40
N CYS A 97 -4.74 -1.01 5.69
CA CYS A 97 -5.46 0.12 6.29
C CYS A 97 -4.96 1.48 5.77
N ASN A 98 -3.69 1.59 5.38
CA ASN A 98 -3.16 2.79 4.72
C ASN A 98 -3.96 3.07 3.44
N MET A 99 -4.12 2.07 2.58
CA MET A 99 -4.73 2.25 1.26
C MET A 99 -6.27 2.29 1.26
N THR A 100 -6.92 2.34 2.42
CA THR A 100 -8.38 2.48 2.51
C THR A 100 -8.87 3.76 1.83
N ILE A 101 -8.11 4.86 1.94
CA ILE A 101 -8.47 6.15 1.34
C ILE A 101 -8.45 6.08 -0.19
N GLU A 102 -7.56 5.27 -0.76
CA GLU A 102 -7.48 5.04 -2.21
C GLU A 102 -8.68 4.27 -2.78
N GLY A 103 -9.45 3.58 -1.93
CA GLY A 103 -10.76 3.03 -2.27
C GLY A 103 -11.94 3.91 -1.83
N GLY A 104 -11.68 5.15 -1.40
CA GLY A 104 -12.71 6.13 -1.00
C GLY A 104 -13.24 5.96 0.43
N GLY A 105 -12.76 4.98 1.18
CA GLY A 105 -13.19 4.73 2.56
C GLY A 105 -12.79 5.87 3.51
N ARG A 106 -13.65 6.21 4.47
CA ARG A 106 -13.35 7.23 5.49
C ARG A 106 -12.28 6.73 6.48
N ALA A 107 -12.39 5.47 6.86
CA ALA A 107 -11.48 4.77 7.77
C ALA A 107 -11.50 3.28 7.41
N GLY A 108 -10.41 2.58 7.69
CA GLY A 108 -10.28 1.14 7.41
C GLY A 108 -9.62 0.44 8.59
N MET A 109 -10.24 -0.61 9.11
CA MET A 109 -9.85 -1.23 10.37
C MET A 109 -9.71 -2.74 10.25
N ILE A 110 -8.79 -3.30 11.02
CA ILE A 110 -8.65 -4.74 11.25
C ILE A 110 -8.75 -4.96 12.75
N ALA A 111 -9.58 -5.93 13.17
CA ALA A 111 -9.77 -6.24 14.59
C ALA A 111 -8.41 -6.56 15.26
N PRO A 112 -8.18 -6.06 16.48
CA PRO A 112 -6.94 -6.32 17.20
C PRO A 112 -6.88 -7.78 17.66
N ASP A 113 -5.71 -8.38 17.60
CA ASP A 113 -5.45 -9.75 18.07
C ASP A 113 -4.07 -9.83 18.77
N GLU A 114 -3.61 -11.04 19.08
CA GLU A 114 -2.34 -11.29 19.74
C GLU A 114 -1.16 -10.60 19.05
N LYS A 115 -1.12 -10.59 17.70
CA LYS A 115 -0.04 -9.93 16.95
C LYS A 115 -0.06 -8.42 17.16
N THR A 116 -1.25 -7.82 17.26
CA THR A 116 -1.40 -6.40 17.57
C THR A 116 -0.82 -6.08 18.94
N PHE A 117 -1.11 -6.90 19.95
CA PHE A 117 -0.63 -6.69 21.32
C PHE A 117 0.89 -6.90 21.42
N GLU A 118 1.41 -7.98 20.85
CA GLU A 118 2.84 -8.30 20.80
C GLU A 118 3.64 -7.19 20.11
N PHE A 119 3.11 -6.65 19.00
CA PHE A 119 3.78 -5.58 18.26
C PHE A 119 3.92 -4.30 19.09
N VAL A 120 2.93 -3.95 19.91
CA VAL A 120 2.97 -2.75 20.75
C VAL A 120 3.74 -2.99 22.05
N GLN A 121 3.78 -4.22 22.56
CA GLN A 121 4.50 -4.55 23.77
C GLN A 121 6.00 -4.22 23.64
N GLY A 122 6.58 -3.65 24.70
CA GLY A 122 8.01 -3.32 24.71
C GLY A 122 8.41 -2.07 23.91
N LYS A 123 7.54 -1.49 23.08
CA LYS A 123 7.83 -0.22 22.37
C LYS A 123 8.05 0.93 23.37
N LYS A 124 8.82 1.94 22.96
CA LYS A 124 9.26 3.08 23.80
C LYS A 124 8.11 3.77 24.53
N PHE A 125 7.00 3.99 23.84
CA PHE A 125 5.83 4.70 24.35
C PHE A 125 4.68 3.78 24.77
N SER A 126 4.91 2.46 24.74
CA SER A 126 3.92 1.49 25.20
C SER A 126 3.80 1.56 26.73
N PRO A 127 2.58 1.52 27.30
CA PRO A 127 2.35 1.41 28.74
C PRO A 127 3.16 0.26 29.36
N LYS A 128 3.43 0.33 30.67
CA LYS A 128 4.25 -0.65 31.39
C LYS A 128 3.51 -1.19 32.61
N GLY A 129 3.87 -2.40 33.04
CA GLY A 129 3.31 -3.08 34.22
C GLY A 129 1.79 -3.21 34.16
N ASP A 130 1.13 -3.17 35.31
CA ASP A 130 -0.31 -3.37 35.47
C ASP A 130 -1.20 -2.48 34.58
N ASN A 131 -0.70 -1.29 34.18
CA ASN A 131 -1.44 -0.41 33.27
C ASN A 131 -1.51 -0.99 31.85
N LEU A 132 -0.45 -1.67 31.41
CA LEU A 132 -0.45 -2.37 30.13
C LEU A 132 -1.47 -3.50 30.13
N ASP A 133 -1.48 -4.32 31.17
CA ASP A 133 -2.37 -5.48 31.26
C ASP A 133 -3.85 -5.07 31.27
N LYS A 134 -4.20 -4.00 32.00
CA LYS A 134 -5.55 -3.43 32.01
C LYS A 134 -5.97 -2.92 30.63
N LEU A 135 -5.12 -2.15 29.96
CA LEU A 135 -5.41 -1.60 28.64
C LEU A 135 -5.48 -2.71 27.57
N MET A 136 -4.60 -3.70 27.64
CA MET A 136 -4.64 -4.87 26.74
C MET A 136 -5.91 -5.67 26.94
N SER A 137 -6.36 -5.87 28.18
CA SER A 137 -7.63 -6.55 28.46
C SER A 137 -8.81 -5.83 27.83
N ALA A 138 -8.90 -4.50 27.98
CA ALA A 138 -9.98 -3.73 27.36
C ALA A 138 -9.88 -3.72 25.81
N TRP A 139 -8.67 -3.73 25.26
CA TRP A 139 -8.44 -3.73 23.82
C TRP A 139 -8.82 -5.07 23.16
N LYS A 140 -8.68 -6.20 23.89
CA LYS A 140 -9.12 -7.53 23.43
C LYS A 140 -10.61 -7.63 23.16
N ASP A 141 -11.42 -6.80 23.82
CA ASP A 141 -12.87 -6.79 23.65
C ASP A 141 -13.33 -5.88 22.50
N LEU A 142 -12.40 -5.22 21.78
CA LEU A 142 -12.71 -4.30 20.67
C LEU A 142 -12.72 -5.03 19.31
N TYR A 143 -13.52 -6.08 19.20
CA TYR A 143 -13.80 -6.75 17.93
C TYR A 143 -15.31 -6.71 17.64
N THR A 144 -15.66 -6.94 16.38
CA THR A 144 -17.05 -6.91 15.94
C THR A 144 -17.79 -8.17 16.38
N ASP A 145 -18.97 -8.01 16.97
CA ASP A 145 -19.86 -9.10 17.38
C ASP A 145 -20.23 -10.00 16.19
N GLU A 146 -20.48 -11.29 16.45
CA GLU A 146 -20.75 -12.28 15.38
C GLU A 146 -22.04 -11.98 14.60
N ASP A 147 -23.03 -11.37 15.25
CA ASP A 147 -24.33 -10.98 14.70
C ASP A 147 -24.39 -9.52 14.22
N ALA A 148 -23.25 -8.83 14.17
CA ALA A 148 -23.20 -7.45 13.70
C ALA A 148 -23.60 -7.34 12.22
N GLU A 149 -24.57 -6.47 11.95
CA GLU A 149 -25.00 -6.14 10.59
C GLU A 149 -24.19 -4.97 10.02
N PHE A 150 -23.84 -5.07 8.73
CA PHE A 150 -23.15 -4.03 7.99
C PHE A 150 -24.08 -3.43 6.93
N ASP A 151 -24.00 -2.11 6.73
CA ASP A 151 -24.75 -1.42 5.67
C ASP A 151 -24.37 -1.95 4.27
N THR A 152 -23.14 -2.46 4.11
CA THR A 152 -22.65 -3.08 2.87
C THR A 152 -21.66 -4.20 3.19
N SER A 153 -21.72 -5.30 2.44
CA SER A 153 -20.78 -6.42 2.57
C SER A 153 -20.28 -6.83 1.19
N ILE A 154 -18.98 -7.06 1.08
CA ILE A 154 -18.31 -7.47 -0.16
C ILE A 154 -17.41 -8.65 0.14
N ASP A 155 -17.64 -9.75 -0.57
CA ASP A 155 -16.86 -10.98 -0.42
C ASP A 155 -15.81 -11.10 -1.53
N ILE A 156 -14.60 -11.47 -1.15
CA ILE A 156 -13.44 -11.61 -2.03
C ILE A 156 -12.74 -12.94 -1.71
N ASP A 157 -12.43 -13.73 -2.73
CA ASP A 157 -11.53 -14.87 -2.62
C ASP A 157 -10.12 -14.44 -3.07
N CYS A 158 -9.14 -14.57 -2.19
CA CYS A 158 -7.75 -14.20 -2.47
C CYS A 158 -6.89 -15.37 -2.99
N SER A 159 -7.42 -16.59 -3.02
CA SER A 159 -6.66 -17.80 -3.37
C SER A 159 -6.15 -17.83 -4.82
N GLY A 160 -6.80 -17.09 -5.71
CA GLY A 160 -6.44 -16.97 -7.12
C GLY A 160 -5.64 -15.70 -7.47
N LEU A 161 -5.21 -14.92 -6.47
CA LEU A 161 -4.48 -13.68 -6.76
C LEU A 161 -3.09 -13.97 -7.33
N GLU A 162 -2.67 -13.06 -8.19
CA GLU A 162 -1.30 -12.96 -8.69
C GLU A 162 -0.66 -11.67 -8.15
N PRO A 163 0.67 -11.52 -8.23
CA PRO A 163 1.32 -10.22 -8.04
C PRO A 163 0.65 -9.16 -8.95
N HIS A 164 0.23 -8.03 -8.37
CA HIS A 164 -0.52 -6.99 -9.05
C HIS A 164 0.36 -5.80 -9.42
N ILE A 165 0.00 -5.18 -10.54
CA ILE A 165 0.62 -3.96 -11.05
C ILE A 165 -0.50 -3.01 -11.48
N SER A 166 -0.42 -1.73 -11.09
CA SER A 166 -1.29 -0.72 -11.69
C SER A 166 -0.84 -0.42 -13.10
N TRP A 167 -1.71 -0.58 -14.09
CA TRP A 167 -1.41 -0.26 -15.48
C TRP A 167 -1.76 1.19 -15.83
N GLY A 168 -2.76 1.76 -15.16
CA GLY A 168 -3.27 3.10 -15.44
C GLY A 168 -2.79 4.17 -14.47
N THR A 169 -3.62 5.19 -14.24
CA THR A 169 -3.32 6.40 -13.47
C THR A 169 -4.03 6.46 -12.12
N ASN A 170 -4.66 5.38 -11.67
CA ASN A 170 -5.19 5.29 -10.31
C ASN A 170 -5.06 3.88 -9.71
N PRO A 171 -5.21 3.73 -8.38
CA PRO A 171 -5.03 2.45 -7.71
C PRO A 171 -6.08 1.38 -8.04
N GLY A 172 -7.21 1.74 -8.66
CA GLY A 172 -8.22 0.79 -9.14
C GLY A 172 -7.90 0.19 -10.52
N GLN A 173 -7.01 0.83 -11.29
CA GLN A 173 -6.59 0.34 -12.61
C GLN A 173 -5.41 -0.63 -12.47
N VAL A 174 -5.68 -1.82 -11.93
CA VAL A 174 -4.68 -2.85 -11.65
C VAL A 174 -5.00 -4.20 -12.29
N ILE A 175 -3.96 -4.93 -12.69
CA ILE A 175 -4.05 -6.28 -13.27
C ILE A 175 -2.94 -7.16 -12.71
N GLY A 176 -3.08 -8.48 -12.89
CA GLY A 176 -2.04 -9.44 -12.50
C GLY A 176 -0.86 -9.40 -13.47
N ILE A 177 0.31 -9.82 -13.01
CA ILE A 177 1.56 -9.82 -13.78
C ILE A 177 1.47 -10.56 -15.13
N ASN A 178 0.65 -11.60 -15.23
CA ASN A 178 0.48 -12.37 -16.47
C ASN A 178 -0.58 -11.79 -17.42
N SER A 179 -1.20 -10.67 -17.06
CA SER A 179 -2.25 -10.03 -17.86
C SER A 179 -1.68 -9.10 -18.94
N SER A 180 -2.50 -8.85 -19.95
CA SER A 180 -2.29 -7.78 -20.92
C SER A 180 -3.03 -6.51 -20.52
N ILE A 181 -2.52 -5.37 -20.98
CA ILE A 181 -3.18 -4.06 -20.88
C ILE A 181 -4.59 -4.17 -21.48
N PRO A 182 -5.64 -3.73 -20.75
CA PRO A 182 -7.01 -3.86 -21.21
C PRO A 182 -7.28 -2.98 -22.44
N ASP A 183 -8.18 -3.46 -23.28
CA ASP A 183 -8.72 -2.69 -24.40
C ASP A 183 -9.76 -1.69 -23.87
N PRO A 184 -9.60 -0.36 -24.09
CA PRO A 184 -10.63 0.63 -23.76
C PRO A 184 -12.01 0.26 -24.31
N GLU A 185 -12.10 -0.40 -25.48
CA GLU A 185 -13.38 -0.80 -26.06
C GLU A 185 -14.09 -1.94 -25.31
N SER A 186 -13.39 -2.65 -24.41
CA SER A 186 -13.97 -3.71 -23.57
C SER A 186 -14.83 -3.19 -22.42
N TYR A 187 -14.76 -1.89 -22.11
CA TYR A 187 -15.56 -1.26 -21.07
C TYR A 187 -16.98 -0.95 -21.55
N SER A 188 -17.94 -0.93 -20.62
CA SER A 188 -19.37 -0.84 -20.96
C SER A 188 -19.85 0.58 -21.18
N THR A 189 -19.32 1.55 -20.42
CA THR A 189 -19.78 2.94 -20.47
C THR A 189 -18.81 3.85 -21.23
N PRO A 190 -19.29 4.88 -21.97
CA PRO A 190 -18.42 5.83 -22.65
C PRO A 190 -17.40 6.53 -21.72
N GLU A 191 -17.78 6.75 -20.46
CA GLU A 191 -16.90 7.33 -19.44
C GLU A 191 -15.75 6.39 -19.09
N GLU A 192 -16.01 5.11 -18.83
CA GLU A 192 -14.96 4.11 -18.58
C GLU A 192 -14.02 3.94 -19.77
N LYS A 193 -14.57 3.93 -21.00
CA LYS A 193 -13.77 3.88 -22.23
C LYS A 193 -12.82 5.07 -22.33
N SER A 194 -13.34 6.27 -22.13
CA SER A 194 -12.56 7.51 -22.14
C SER A 194 -11.49 7.51 -21.04
N ASN A 195 -11.84 7.11 -19.82
CA ASN A 195 -10.91 7.04 -18.69
C ASN A 195 -9.79 6.01 -18.93
N ALA A 196 -10.12 4.86 -19.52
CA ALA A 196 -9.13 3.87 -19.90
C ALA A 196 -8.20 4.41 -21.00
N GLN A 197 -8.73 5.02 -22.06
CA GLN A 197 -7.93 5.60 -23.14
C GLN A 197 -6.99 6.71 -22.63
N ASN A 198 -7.50 7.64 -21.81
CA ASN A 198 -6.67 8.70 -21.23
C ASN A 198 -5.54 8.13 -20.36
N ALA A 199 -5.82 7.08 -19.58
CA ALA A 199 -4.80 6.41 -18.79
C ALA A 199 -3.74 5.75 -19.69
N LEU A 200 -4.12 5.11 -20.80
CA LEU A 200 -3.17 4.54 -21.76
C LEU A 200 -2.30 5.62 -22.42
N ASP A 201 -2.90 6.73 -22.84
CA ASP A 201 -2.18 7.85 -23.48
C ASP A 201 -1.16 8.46 -22.51
N TYR A 202 -1.56 8.73 -21.27
CA TYR A 202 -0.68 9.24 -20.22
C TYR A 202 0.46 8.26 -19.94
N MET A 203 0.10 7.00 -19.68
CA MET A 203 1.04 5.94 -19.34
C MET A 203 1.88 5.50 -20.55
N GLY A 204 1.55 5.92 -21.77
CA GLY A 204 2.22 5.49 -23.00
C GLY A 204 2.24 3.97 -23.12
N LEU A 205 1.07 3.35 -23.00
CA LEU A 205 0.86 1.91 -23.11
C LEU A 205 -0.09 1.60 -24.27
N GLU A 206 0.06 0.42 -24.84
CA GLU A 206 -0.80 -0.04 -25.93
C GLU A 206 -1.77 -1.12 -25.42
N SER A 207 -3.01 -1.09 -25.92
CA SER A 207 -3.98 -2.17 -25.68
C SER A 207 -3.41 -3.52 -26.10
N GLY A 208 -3.57 -4.55 -25.26
CA GLY A 208 -3.05 -5.89 -25.51
C GLY A 208 -1.57 -6.11 -25.20
N GLN A 209 -0.78 -5.05 -24.99
CA GLN A 209 0.62 -5.14 -24.55
C GLN A 209 0.72 -5.98 -23.26
N LYS A 210 1.71 -6.86 -23.15
CA LYS A 210 1.90 -7.62 -21.90
C LYS A 210 2.56 -6.74 -20.84
N ILE A 211 2.17 -6.89 -19.57
CA ILE A 211 2.82 -6.16 -18.48
C ILE A 211 4.33 -6.42 -18.45
N SER A 212 4.75 -7.66 -18.72
CA SER A 212 6.16 -8.04 -18.75
C SER A 212 6.98 -7.38 -19.84
N GLU A 213 6.36 -6.77 -20.86
CA GLU A 213 7.06 -6.05 -21.94
C GLU A 213 7.33 -4.59 -21.59
N ILE A 214 6.81 -4.10 -20.44
CA ILE A 214 6.94 -2.70 -20.03
C ILE A 214 8.32 -2.48 -19.39
N SER A 215 9.19 -1.76 -20.10
CA SER A 215 10.51 -1.36 -19.62
C SER A 215 10.42 -0.22 -18.60
N LEU A 216 11.34 -0.22 -17.64
CA LEU A 216 11.41 0.75 -16.54
C LEU A 216 12.65 1.63 -16.65
N ASP A 217 12.50 2.89 -16.24
CA ASP A 217 13.62 3.81 -16.06
C ASP A 217 14.00 3.95 -14.58
N ARG A 218 13.01 3.77 -13.69
CA ARG A 218 13.17 4.02 -12.26
C ARG A 218 12.47 2.96 -11.41
N VAL A 219 13.05 2.70 -10.24
CA VAL A 219 12.40 1.92 -9.19
C VAL A 219 12.48 2.66 -7.87
N PHE A 220 11.34 2.72 -7.17
CA PHE A 220 11.21 3.33 -5.85
C PHE A 220 10.64 2.31 -4.86
N ILE A 221 11.46 1.90 -3.89
CA ILE A 221 11.04 1.10 -2.74
C ILE A 221 11.02 1.99 -1.49
N GLY A 222 9.87 2.17 -0.88
CA GLY A 222 9.65 3.08 0.25
C GLY A 222 8.26 3.68 0.24
N SER A 223 8.03 4.64 1.16
CA SER A 223 6.76 5.27 1.56
C SER A 223 6.24 4.81 2.92
N CYS A 224 5.20 5.49 3.43
CA CYS A 224 4.46 5.07 4.61
C CYS A 224 3.67 3.75 4.41
N THR A 225 3.45 3.35 3.15
CA THR A 225 2.72 2.14 2.77
C THR A 225 3.62 0.91 2.80
N ASN A 226 4.79 0.99 2.16
CA ASN A 226 5.73 -0.13 1.99
C ASN A 226 7.19 0.35 2.09
N GLY A 227 7.59 0.77 3.29
CA GLY A 227 8.96 1.17 3.64
C GLY A 227 9.35 0.67 5.02
N ARG A 228 8.63 -0.32 5.55
CA ARG A 228 8.82 -0.88 6.89
C ARG A 228 9.90 -1.95 6.83
N ILE A 229 10.32 -2.45 7.99
CA ILE A 229 11.45 -3.38 8.03
C ILE A 229 11.17 -4.68 7.26
N GLU A 230 9.93 -5.19 7.27
CA GLU A 230 9.58 -6.38 6.50
C GLU A 230 9.62 -6.14 4.99
N ASP A 231 9.17 -4.97 4.52
CA ASP A 231 9.20 -4.61 3.10
C ASP A 231 10.65 -4.59 2.60
N LEU A 232 11.54 -3.98 3.40
CA LEU A 232 12.96 -3.90 3.08
C LEU A 232 13.63 -5.28 3.08
N ARG A 233 13.27 -6.17 4.02
CA ARG A 233 13.76 -7.55 4.04
C ARG A 233 13.27 -8.34 2.83
N ALA A 234 11.99 -8.20 2.49
CA ALA A 234 11.39 -8.89 1.36
C ALA A 234 12.08 -8.48 0.04
N ALA A 235 12.25 -7.18 -0.19
CA ALA A 235 13.00 -6.66 -1.33
C ALA A 235 14.48 -7.07 -1.30
N ALA A 236 15.15 -7.01 -0.15
CA ALA A 236 16.56 -7.41 -0.01
C ALA A 236 16.79 -8.88 -0.35
N ASN A 237 15.85 -9.78 0.02
CA ASN A 237 15.94 -11.20 -0.30
C ASN A 237 15.92 -11.44 -1.82
N ILE A 238 15.15 -10.64 -2.58
CA ILE A 238 15.06 -10.75 -4.04
C ILE A 238 16.37 -10.31 -4.71
N ILE A 239 16.98 -9.22 -4.26
CA ILE A 239 18.14 -8.61 -4.94
C ILE A 239 19.49 -9.13 -4.48
N LYS A 240 19.55 -9.90 -3.38
CA LYS A 240 20.81 -10.36 -2.80
C LYS A 240 21.67 -11.10 -3.82
N GLY A 241 22.88 -10.59 -4.06
CA GLY A 241 23.82 -11.15 -5.03
C GLY A 241 23.50 -10.84 -6.49
N ARG A 242 22.48 -10.00 -6.75
CA ARG A 242 22.07 -9.52 -8.08
C ARG A 242 22.44 -8.04 -8.23
N ARG A 243 22.35 -7.51 -9.44
CA ARG A 243 22.64 -6.10 -9.74
C ARG A 243 21.47 -5.47 -10.48
N VAL A 244 21.15 -4.23 -10.14
CA VAL A 244 20.17 -3.41 -10.84
C VAL A 244 20.56 -3.30 -12.32
N ASN A 245 19.55 -3.35 -13.20
CA ASN A 245 19.75 -3.17 -14.64
C ASN A 245 20.44 -1.81 -14.89
N LYS A 246 21.44 -1.79 -15.78
CA LYS A 246 22.20 -0.56 -16.12
C LYS A 246 21.35 0.62 -16.61
N ASN A 247 20.15 0.35 -17.11
CA ASN A 247 19.22 1.37 -17.61
C ASN A 247 18.22 1.83 -16.53
N VAL A 248 18.19 1.18 -15.36
CA VAL A 248 17.28 1.50 -14.26
C VAL A 248 18.03 2.26 -13.17
N ARG A 249 17.44 3.37 -12.72
CA ARG A 249 17.83 4.04 -11.49
C ARG A 249 16.95 3.58 -10.34
N ALA A 250 17.51 2.77 -9.45
CA ALA A 250 16.77 2.21 -8.33
C ALA A 250 17.13 2.92 -7.02
N MET A 251 16.12 3.21 -6.19
CA MET A 251 16.32 3.80 -4.86
C MET A 251 15.46 3.12 -3.81
N VAL A 252 15.95 3.17 -2.57
CA VAL A 252 15.25 2.65 -1.41
C VAL A 252 15.24 3.68 -0.28
N VAL A 253 14.05 3.92 0.27
CA VAL A 253 13.77 4.93 1.29
C VAL A 253 13.07 4.27 2.47
N PRO A 254 13.75 4.11 3.62
CA PRO A 254 13.13 3.60 4.82
C PRO A 254 11.97 4.49 5.29
N GLY A 255 10.90 3.87 5.79
CA GLY A 255 9.67 4.58 6.22
C GLY A 255 9.83 5.37 7.52
N SER A 256 10.91 5.15 8.27
CA SER A 256 11.28 5.97 9.44
C SER A 256 12.77 5.83 9.78
N GLY A 257 13.29 6.78 10.57
CA GLY A 257 14.66 6.69 11.08
C GLY A 257 14.92 5.44 11.93
N LEU A 258 13.92 4.96 12.68
CA LEU A 258 14.04 3.70 13.44
C LEU A 258 14.14 2.48 12.53
N VAL A 259 13.37 2.44 11.44
CA VAL A 259 13.47 1.38 10.44
C VAL A 259 14.83 1.41 9.75
N LYS A 260 15.34 2.60 9.41
CA LYS A 260 16.68 2.76 8.82
C LYS A 260 17.77 2.21 9.73
N ILE A 261 17.80 2.62 11.00
CA ILE A 261 18.76 2.14 12.00
C ILE A 261 18.69 0.61 12.14
N GLN A 262 17.47 0.06 12.15
CA GLN A 262 17.28 -1.38 12.22
C GLN A 262 17.79 -2.09 10.96
N ALA A 263 17.46 -1.57 9.78
CA ALA A 263 17.89 -2.12 8.49
C ALA A 263 19.42 -2.12 8.35
N GLU A 264 20.09 -1.05 8.77
CA GLU A 264 21.55 -0.93 8.77
C GLU A 264 22.20 -1.90 9.78
N LYS A 265 21.60 -2.09 10.95
CA LYS A 265 22.04 -3.10 11.92
C LYS A 265 21.90 -4.53 11.37
N GLU A 266 20.88 -4.78 10.56
CA GLU A 266 20.65 -6.06 9.88
C GLU A 266 21.50 -6.22 8.60
N GLY A 267 22.21 -5.17 8.17
CA GLY A 267 23.04 -5.17 6.96
C GLY A 267 22.25 -5.08 5.65
N LEU A 268 20.97 -4.69 5.70
CA LEU A 268 20.14 -4.55 4.51
C LEU A 268 20.61 -3.41 3.61
N ASP A 269 21.11 -2.32 4.21
CA ASP A 269 21.73 -1.18 3.53
C ASP A 269 22.91 -1.59 2.62
N LYS A 270 23.66 -2.61 3.03
CA LYS A 270 24.73 -3.20 2.24
C LYS A 270 24.16 -4.00 1.07
N ILE A 271 23.13 -4.82 1.29
CA ILE A 271 22.49 -5.61 0.22
C ILE A 271 21.90 -4.69 -0.86
N PHE A 272 20.98 -3.79 -0.49
CA PHE A 272 21.07 -2.37 -0.80
C PHE A 272 22.02 -1.88 -1.91
N THR A 273 23.06 -1.24 -1.41
CA THR A 273 24.12 -0.56 -2.15
C THR A 273 24.95 -1.51 -3.00
N GLU A 274 25.21 -2.73 -2.53
CA GLU A 274 25.85 -3.80 -3.31
C GLU A 274 24.99 -4.28 -4.47
N SER A 275 23.67 -4.05 -4.48
CA SER A 275 22.86 -4.35 -5.66
C SER A 275 22.81 -3.17 -6.62
N GLY A 276 23.28 -1.98 -6.21
CA GLY A 276 23.25 -0.75 -7.01
C GLY A 276 22.08 0.17 -6.70
N PHE A 277 21.31 -0.09 -5.64
CA PHE A 277 20.28 0.83 -5.19
C PHE A 277 20.89 2.03 -4.44
N GLU A 278 20.27 3.18 -4.61
CA GLU A 278 20.54 4.35 -3.78
C GLU A 278 19.89 4.17 -2.39
N TRP A 279 20.71 3.96 -1.35
CA TRP A 279 20.24 3.93 0.05
C TRP A 279 20.01 5.34 0.57
N ARG A 280 18.75 5.74 0.73
CA ARG A 280 18.36 7.11 1.07
C ARG A 280 18.09 7.30 2.57
N GLU A 281 17.96 8.56 2.97
CA GLU A 281 17.44 8.92 4.29
C GLU A 281 15.95 8.69 4.38
N ALA A 282 15.47 8.41 5.60
CA ALA A 282 14.06 8.13 5.82
C ALA A 282 13.19 9.36 5.57
N GLY A 283 12.07 9.20 4.85
CA GLY A 283 11.13 10.28 4.56
C GLY A 283 10.11 9.91 3.49
N CYS A 284 9.25 10.86 3.13
CA CYS A 284 8.24 10.63 2.08
C CYS A 284 8.85 10.52 0.67
N SER A 285 9.98 11.18 0.41
CA SER A 285 10.70 11.11 -0.87
C SER A 285 9.74 11.20 -2.08
N MET A 286 9.85 10.29 -3.05
CA MET A 286 9.05 10.26 -4.26
C MET A 286 7.57 9.94 -4.02
N CYS A 287 7.18 9.37 -2.87
CA CYS A 287 5.76 9.13 -2.56
C CYS A 287 4.95 10.43 -2.55
N LEU A 288 5.57 11.54 -2.12
CA LEU A 288 4.96 12.87 -2.09
C LEU A 288 5.41 13.77 -3.26
N GLY A 289 6.62 13.59 -3.78
CA GLY A 289 7.14 14.37 -4.91
C GLY A 289 7.43 15.85 -4.59
N MET A 290 7.52 16.23 -3.30
CA MET A 290 7.80 17.59 -2.83
C MET A 290 9.29 17.84 -2.51
N ASN A 291 10.17 17.02 -3.07
CA ASN A 291 11.62 17.06 -2.88
C ASN A 291 12.30 16.73 -4.22
N PRO A 292 13.64 16.75 -4.33
CA PRO A 292 14.32 16.46 -5.59
C PRO A 292 14.13 15.03 -6.14
N ASP A 293 13.60 14.09 -5.34
CA ASP A 293 13.26 12.75 -5.82
C ASP A 293 11.93 12.78 -6.59
N ILE A 294 11.99 13.30 -7.82
CA ILE A 294 10.86 13.35 -8.77
C ILE A 294 11.21 12.67 -10.08
N LEU A 295 10.18 12.18 -10.77
CA LEU A 295 10.23 11.71 -12.14
C LEU A 295 10.35 12.88 -13.10
N VAL A 296 11.14 12.70 -14.16
CA VAL A 296 11.13 13.59 -15.32
C VAL A 296 10.04 13.17 -16.30
N PRO A 297 9.60 14.05 -17.23
CA PRO A 297 8.55 13.72 -18.18
C PRO A 297 8.80 12.40 -18.92
N LYS A 298 7.78 11.54 -18.93
CA LYS A 298 7.75 10.20 -19.55
C LYS A 298 8.63 9.14 -18.90
N GLU A 299 9.40 9.48 -17.87
CA GLU A 299 10.15 8.49 -17.07
C GLU A 299 9.16 7.52 -16.39
N ARG A 300 9.42 6.22 -16.52
CA ARG A 300 8.56 5.17 -15.99
C ARG A 300 9.13 4.55 -14.71
N CYS A 301 8.29 4.51 -13.67
CA CYS A 301 8.66 4.06 -12.34
C CYS A 301 7.82 2.86 -11.88
N ALA A 302 8.47 1.82 -11.36
CA ALA A 302 7.84 0.87 -10.47
C ALA A 302 7.97 1.36 -9.02
N SER A 303 6.85 1.59 -8.35
CA SER A 303 6.78 2.35 -7.11
C SER A 303 5.97 1.60 -6.06
N THR A 304 6.53 1.46 -4.86
CA THR A 304 5.80 0.88 -3.72
C THR A 304 4.96 1.93 -2.96
N SER A 305 4.76 3.11 -3.56
CA SER A 305 3.85 4.16 -3.07
C SER A 305 2.38 3.71 -3.11
N ASN A 306 1.47 4.47 -2.51
CA ASN A 306 0.02 4.24 -2.57
C ASN A 306 -0.69 4.98 -3.71
N ARG A 307 -0.05 5.95 -4.36
CA ARG A 307 -0.69 6.84 -5.34
C ARG A 307 0.13 6.97 -6.63
N ASN A 308 -0.56 6.88 -7.76
CA ASN A 308 -0.02 7.02 -9.13
C ASN A 308 -0.85 7.95 -10.03
N PHE A 309 -1.67 8.83 -9.45
CA PHE A 309 -2.36 9.85 -10.25
C PHE A 309 -1.37 10.75 -10.98
N GLU A 310 -1.84 11.30 -12.10
CA GLU A 310 -1.02 12.09 -13.02
C GLU A 310 -0.31 13.22 -12.28
N GLY A 311 1.00 13.31 -12.45
CA GLY A 311 1.82 14.34 -11.81
C GLY A 311 2.25 14.03 -10.37
N ARG A 312 1.76 12.94 -9.74
CA ARG A 312 2.02 12.64 -8.32
C ARG A 312 3.50 12.57 -7.98
N GLN A 313 4.27 11.81 -8.75
CA GLN A 313 5.70 11.60 -8.51
C GLN A 313 6.58 12.53 -9.36
N GLY A 314 5.98 13.48 -10.06
CA GLY A 314 6.66 14.33 -11.04
C GLY A 314 5.76 14.60 -12.25
N LYS A 315 5.90 15.79 -12.85
CA LYS A 315 5.11 16.18 -14.02
C LYS A 315 5.33 15.19 -15.17
N GLU A 316 4.23 14.64 -15.71
CA GLU A 316 4.23 13.64 -16.80
C GLU A 316 5.03 12.35 -16.49
N GLY A 317 5.31 12.06 -15.22
CA GLY A 317 5.94 10.82 -14.79
C GLY A 317 4.96 9.65 -14.77
N ARG A 318 5.38 8.48 -15.25
CA ARG A 318 4.52 7.30 -15.43
C ARG A 318 4.76 6.30 -14.30
N THR A 319 3.83 6.25 -13.35
CA THR A 319 4.02 5.47 -12.12
C THR A 319 3.15 4.21 -12.12
N HIS A 320 3.77 3.07 -11.82
CA HIS A 320 3.10 1.80 -11.58
C HIS A 320 3.22 1.44 -10.10
N LEU A 321 2.10 1.18 -9.44
CA LEU A 321 2.04 0.71 -8.07
C LEU A 321 2.25 -0.80 -8.03
N VAL A 322 3.22 -1.24 -7.23
CA VAL A 322 3.60 -2.65 -7.07
C VAL A 322 4.01 -2.96 -5.63
N GLY A 323 4.06 -4.25 -5.26
CA GLY A 323 4.66 -4.71 -4.01
C GLY A 323 6.20 -4.60 -3.97
N PRO A 324 6.83 -4.64 -2.78
CA PRO A 324 8.29 -4.55 -2.62
C PRO A 324 9.09 -5.57 -3.42
N GLU A 325 8.65 -6.83 -3.43
CA GLU A 325 9.35 -7.91 -4.11
C GLU A 325 9.28 -7.74 -5.64
N MET A 326 8.11 -7.34 -6.17
CA MET A 326 7.93 -7.01 -7.59
C MET A 326 8.81 -5.81 -8.00
N ALA A 327 8.83 -4.73 -7.21
CA ALA A 327 9.70 -3.58 -7.47
C ALA A 327 11.18 -3.99 -7.50
N ALA A 328 11.60 -4.80 -6.54
CA ALA A 328 12.96 -5.31 -6.41
C ALA A 328 13.37 -6.18 -7.61
N ALA A 329 12.52 -7.14 -8.02
CA ALA A 329 12.77 -8.00 -9.18
C ALA A 329 12.82 -7.19 -10.48
N ALA A 330 11.87 -6.28 -10.66
CA ALA A 330 11.81 -5.42 -11.83
C ALA A 330 13.01 -4.45 -11.94
N ALA A 331 13.61 -4.05 -10.80
CA ALA A 331 14.84 -3.25 -10.81
C ALA A 331 16.04 -4.02 -11.40
N VAL A 332 16.11 -5.32 -11.16
CA VAL A 332 17.18 -6.18 -11.67
C VAL A 332 16.99 -6.47 -13.16
N GLU A 333 15.77 -6.75 -13.59
CA GLU A 333 15.49 -7.09 -15.00
C GLU A 333 15.38 -5.87 -15.91
N GLY A 334 14.90 -4.74 -15.39
CA GLY A 334 14.61 -3.55 -16.19
C GLY A 334 13.20 -3.52 -16.80
N HIS A 335 12.37 -4.51 -16.47
CA HIS A 335 10.94 -4.59 -16.83
C HIS A 335 10.19 -5.39 -15.76
N PHE A 336 8.86 -5.40 -15.79
CA PHE A 336 8.09 -6.22 -14.84
C PHE A 336 8.28 -7.72 -15.10
N VAL A 337 8.33 -8.50 -14.03
CA VAL A 337 8.52 -9.96 -14.06
C VAL A 337 7.68 -10.65 -13.00
N ASP A 338 7.38 -11.93 -13.21
CA ASP A 338 6.70 -12.70 -12.19
C ASP A 338 7.65 -13.02 -11.03
N VAL A 339 7.41 -12.39 -9.89
CA VAL A 339 8.26 -12.54 -8.70
C VAL A 339 8.20 -13.96 -8.13
N ARG A 340 7.23 -14.79 -8.52
CA ARG A 340 7.15 -16.21 -8.14
C ARG A 340 8.34 -17.02 -8.67
N ASP A 341 8.97 -16.54 -9.74
CA ASP A 341 10.16 -17.14 -10.35
C ASP A 341 11.47 -16.69 -9.67
N TRP A 342 11.39 -15.80 -8.68
CA TRP A 342 12.54 -15.21 -7.99
C TRP A 342 12.74 -15.87 -6.62
N LYS A 343 13.83 -16.64 -6.51
CA LYS A 343 14.33 -17.24 -5.26
C LYS A 343 15.76 -16.79 -4.98
#